data_AF-A0A3D5VDC6-F1
#
_entry.id   AF-A0A3D5VDC6-F1
#
_cell.length_a   1.000
_cell.length_b   1.000
_cell.length_c   1.000
_cell.angle_alpha   90.00
_cell.angle_beta   90.00
_cell.angle_gamma   90.00
#
_symmetry.space_group_name_H-M   'P 1'
#
loop_
_entity.id
_entity.type
_entity.pdbx_description
1 polymer ?
#
loop_
_entity_poly.entity_id
_entity_poly.type
_entity_poly.pdbx_seq_one_letter_code
_entity_poly.pdbx_strand_id
1 'polypeptide(L)'
;MQVLEKAKKFIETGKAAAVITTLAGVEKVYGEIISEVALNYLKEQNHLVDYGKKVEIITNLTGDGMCPLEETVIDIEDAEVAYYQLKEKIKELKNI
;
A
#
# COMPACT_ATOMS: atom_id res chain seq x y z
N MET A 1 4.13 3.80 -30.95
CA MET A 1 4.28 4.41 -29.61
C MET A 1 4.03 3.32 -28.60
N GLN A 2 5.07 2.66 -28.10
CA GLN A 2 4.92 1.71 -26.99
C GLN A 2 4.72 2.55 -25.73
N VAL A 3 3.48 2.67 -25.27
CA VAL A 3 3.21 3.14 -23.91
C VAL A 3 3.80 2.04 -23.02
N LEU A 4 4.90 2.33 -22.34
CA LEU A 4 5.48 1.41 -21.37
C LEU A 4 4.43 1.24 -20.26
N GLU A 5 3.79 0.07 -20.19
CA GLU A 5 2.82 -0.23 -19.14
C GLU A 5 3.51 -0.09 -17.77
N LYS A 6 3.02 0.81 -16.92
CA LYS A 6 3.61 1.04 -15.58
C LYS A 6 3.06 -0.02 -14.63
N ALA A 7 3.82 -1.09 -14.44
CA ALA A 7 3.46 -2.18 -13.54
C ALA A 7 4.41 -2.26 -12.33
N LYS A 8 3.88 -2.64 -11.17
CA LYS A 8 4.67 -2.89 -9.96
C LYS A 8 4.27 -4.19 -9.29
N LYS A 9 5.27 -4.95 -8.84
CA LYS A 9 5.11 -6.17 -8.04
C LYS A 9 5.54 -5.94 -6.59
N PHE A 10 4.76 -6.45 -5.65
CA PHE A 10 5.02 -6.44 -4.21
C PHE A 10 4.90 -7.86 -3.62
N ILE A 11 5.66 -8.12 -2.55
CA ILE A 11 5.50 -9.35 -1.75
C ILE A 11 4.28 -9.17 -0.84
N GLU A 12 4.27 -8.13 -0.02
CA GLU A 12 3.14 -7.74 0.82
C GLU A 12 2.63 -6.35 0.44
N THR A 13 1.32 -6.26 0.20
CA THR A 13 0.67 -5.03 -0.26
C THR A 13 -0.36 -4.58 0.77
N GLY A 14 0.05 -3.66 1.64
CA GLY A 14 -0.84 -2.94 2.54
C GLY A 14 -1.24 -1.56 2.01
N LYS A 15 -2.17 -0.85 2.67
CA LYS A 15 -2.66 0.47 2.19
C LYS A 15 -1.52 1.48 2.03
N ALA A 16 -0.49 1.42 2.86
CA ALA A 16 0.72 2.24 2.71
C ALA A 16 1.42 2.05 1.35
N ALA A 17 1.59 0.80 0.90
CA ALA A 17 2.17 0.52 -0.40
C ALA A 17 1.25 0.98 -1.54
N ALA A 18 -0.07 0.84 -1.35
CA ALA A 18 -1.07 1.28 -2.32
C ALA A 18 -1.08 2.81 -2.53
N VAL A 19 -0.96 3.59 -1.44
CA VAL A 19 -0.81 5.05 -1.49
C VAL A 19 0.43 5.45 -2.30
N ILE A 20 1.58 4.86 -1.98
CA ILE A 20 2.84 5.15 -2.71
C ILE A 20 2.72 4.79 -4.19
N THR A 21 2.05 3.67 -4.48
CA THR A 21 1.81 3.20 -5.85
C THR A 21 0.94 4.17 -6.65
N THR A 22 -0.11 4.70 -6.01
CA THR A 22 -1.01 5.71 -6.58
C THR A 22 -0.24 6.99 -6.92
N LEU A 23 0.54 7.52 -5.96
CA LEU A 23 1.34 8.73 -6.19
C LEU A 23 2.45 8.53 -7.23
N ALA A 24 2.96 7.31 -7.38
CA ALA A 24 3.95 6.97 -8.40
C ALA A 24 3.33 6.89 -9.83
N GLY A 25 2.01 6.97 -9.95
CA GLY A 25 1.29 6.86 -11.22
C GLY A 25 1.46 5.48 -11.87
N VAL A 26 1.51 4.43 -11.05
CA VAL A 26 1.50 3.03 -11.50
C VAL A 26 0.08 2.68 -11.95
N GLU A 27 -0.05 1.90 -13.02
CA GLU A 27 -1.36 1.51 -13.56
C GLU A 27 -1.74 0.08 -13.14
N LYS A 28 -0.74 -0.81 -13.07
CA LYS A 28 -0.93 -2.23 -12.78
C LYS A 28 -0.17 -2.67 -11.53
N VAL A 29 -0.82 -3.40 -10.64
CA VAL A 29 -0.26 -3.85 -9.37
C VAL A 29 -0.45 -5.35 -9.22
N TYR A 30 0.63 -6.06 -8.91
CA TYR A 30 0.56 -7.45 -8.47
C TYR A 30 1.11 -7.60 -7.05
N GLY A 31 0.28 -8.08 -6.12
CA GLY A 31 0.70 -8.42 -4.76
C GLY A 31 0.68 -9.92 -4.52
N GLU A 32 1.78 -10.53 -4.09
CA GLU A 32 1.73 -11.95 -3.68
C GLU A 32 0.76 -12.13 -2.52
N ILE A 33 0.81 -11.22 -1.55
CA ILE A 33 -0.18 -11.00 -0.51
C ILE A 33 -0.68 -9.56 -0.59
N ILE A 34 -2.00 -9.37 -0.44
CA ILE A 34 -2.64 -8.05 -0.40
C ILE A 34 -3.64 -7.97 0.76
N SER A 35 -3.67 -6.86 1.49
CA SER A 35 -4.73 -6.62 2.48
C SER A 35 -6.03 -6.21 1.81
N GLU A 36 -7.16 -6.50 2.45
CA GLU A 36 -8.48 -6.10 1.96
C GLU A 36 -8.58 -4.59 1.78
N VAL A 37 -8.03 -3.83 2.73
CA VAL A 37 -8.00 -2.37 2.68
C VAL A 37 -7.19 -1.87 1.47
N ALA A 38 -6.01 -2.45 1.20
CA ALA A 38 -5.20 -2.07 0.05
C ALA A 38 -5.88 -2.38 -1.29
N LEU A 39 -6.54 -3.54 -1.39
CA LEU A 39 -7.27 -3.95 -2.59
C LEU A 39 -8.41 -2.97 -2.91
N ASN A 40 -9.19 -2.58 -1.90
CA ASN A 40 -10.31 -1.65 -2.08
C ASN A 40 -9.80 -0.27 -2.51
N TYR A 41 -8.81 0.26 -1.79
CA TYR A 41 -8.18 1.54 -2.12
C TYR A 41 -7.64 1.59 -3.56
N LEU A 42 -6.86 0.58 -3.98
CA LEU A 42 -6.30 0.54 -5.33
C LEU A 42 -7.39 0.51 -6.41
N LYS A 43 -8.49 -0.21 -6.18
CA LYS A 43 -9.63 -0.27 -7.10
C LYS A 43 -10.35 1.07 -7.20
N GLU A 44 -10.56 1.75 -6.07
CA GLU A 44 -11.14 3.10 -6.04
C GLU A 44 -10.27 4.12 -6.78
N GLN A 45 -8.95 3.94 -6.71
CA GLN A 45 -7.98 4.73 -7.47
C GLN A 45 -7.78 4.24 -8.93
N ASN A 46 -8.65 3.34 -9.43
CA ASN A 46 -8.66 2.83 -10.81
C ASN A 46 -7.40 2.04 -11.25
N HIS A 47 -6.70 1.41 -10.32
CA HIS A 47 -5.60 0.51 -10.65
C HIS A 47 -6.12 -0.85 -11.14
N LEU A 48 -5.38 -1.47 -12.06
CA LEU A 48 -5.56 -2.88 -12.39
C LEU A 48 -4.78 -3.73 -11.37
N VAL A 49 -5.50 -4.45 -10.52
CA VAL A 49 -4.89 -5.19 -9.40
C VAL A 49 -5.09 -6.68 -9.61
N ASP A 50 -4.01 -7.44 -9.47
CA ASP A 50 -4.01 -8.90 -9.38
C ASP A 50 -3.23 -9.34 -8.14
N TYR A 51 -3.52 -10.53 -7.61
CA TYR A 51 -2.93 -10.98 -6.36
C TYR A 51 -2.92 -12.50 -6.17
N GLY A 52 -1.96 -12.98 -5.38
CA GLY A 52 -1.90 -14.39 -4.98
C GLY A 52 -2.88 -14.71 -3.85
N LYS A 53 -2.78 -13.98 -2.73
CA LYS A 53 -3.60 -14.19 -1.53
C LYS A 53 -4.12 -12.86 -0.98
N LYS A 54 -5.42 -12.83 -0.65
CA LYS A 54 -6.01 -11.73 0.13
C LYS A 54 -5.96 -12.06 1.63
N VAL A 55 -5.59 -11.09 2.44
CA VAL A 55 -5.63 -11.16 3.92
C VAL A 55 -6.41 -9.97 4.47
N GLU A 56 -6.86 -10.05 5.73
CA GLU A 56 -7.56 -8.92 6.37
C GLU A 56 -6.59 -7.74 6.59
N ILE A 57 -5.41 -8.02 7.13
CA ILE A 57 -4.38 -7.02 7.47
C ILE A 57 -2.98 -7.53 7.12
N ILE A 58 -2.03 -6.62 6.86
CA ILE A 58 -0.60 -6.91 6.87
C ILE A 58 -0.10 -6.82 8.30
N THR A 59 0.50 -7.91 8.80
CA THR A 59 1.04 -7.98 10.17
C THR A 59 2.39 -7.26 10.28
N ASN A 60 2.72 -6.79 11.48
CA ASN A 60 4.05 -6.29 11.80
C ASN A 60 5.11 -7.41 11.81
N LEU A 61 6.38 -7.04 11.94
CA LEU A 61 7.51 -7.99 11.94
C LEU A 61 7.47 -8.99 13.10
N THR A 62 6.84 -8.63 14.23
CA THR A 62 6.67 -9.49 15.41
C THR A 62 5.49 -10.45 15.27
N GLY A 63 4.60 -10.22 14.31
CA GLY A 63 3.42 -11.04 14.03
C GLY A 63 2.30 -10.92 15.06
N ASP A 64 2.36 -9.93 15.96
CA ASP A 64 1.42 -9.76 17.07
C ASP A 64 0.45 -8.57 16.88
N GLY A 65 0.57 -7.85 15.76
CA GLY A 65 -0.27 -6.71 15.45
C GLY A 65 -0.18 -6.28 13.99
N MET A 66 -0.88 -5.21 13.65
CA MET A 66 -0.85 -4.61 12.32
C MET A 66 0.49 -3.94 12.06
N CYS A 67 0.94 -3.96 10.80
CA CYS A 67 2.09 -3.18 10.36
C CYS A 67 1.84 -1.68 10.67
N PRO A 68 2.76 -0.99 11.38
CA PRO A 68 2.55 0.40 11.80
C PRO A 68 2.39 1.37 10.63
N LEU A 69 2.96 1.02 9.46
CA LEU A 69 2.79 1.82 8.25
C LEU A 69 1.38 1.67 7.68
N GLU A 70 0.81 0.46 7.68
CA GLU A 70 -0.55 0.24 7.22
C GLU A 70 -1.57 0.91 8.15
N GLU A 71 -1.40 0.72 9.46
CA GLU A 71 -2.26 1.32 10.49
C GLU A 71 -2.34 2.85 10.35
N THR A 72 -1.20 3.50 10.08
CA THR A 72 -1.11 4.96 9.97
C THR A 72 -2.04 5.56 8.91
N VAL A 73 -2.34 4.82 7.85
CA VAL A 73 -3.10 5.34 6.70
C VAL A 73 -4.43 4.64 6.47
N ILE A 74 -4.82 3.69 7.33
CA ILE A 74 -5.96 2.81 7.11
C ILE A 74 -7.27 3.58 6.81
N ASP A 75 -7.47 4.71 7.48
CA ASP A 75 -8.67 5.57 7.35
C ASP A 75 -8.43 6.85 6.52
N ILE A 76 -7.29 6.97 5.84
CA ILE A 76 -6.94 8.16 5.05
C ILE A 76 -7.11 7.86 3.56
N GLU A 77 -7.98 8.60 2.89
CA GLU A 77 -8.26 8.40 1.45
C GLU A 77 -7.41 9.29 0.53
N ASP A 78 -7.11 10.51 0.97
CA ASP A 78 -6.25 11.39 0.19
C ASP A 78 -4.80 10.87 0.18
N ALA A 79 -4.31 10.55 -1.01
CA ALA A 79 -3.00 9.92 -1.19
C ALA A 79 -1.84 10.82 -0.73
N GLU A 80 -1.96 12.15 -0.92
CA GLU A 80 -0.91 13.09 -0.50
C GLU A 80 -0.89 13.21 1.02
N VAL A 81 -2.06 13.37 1.65
CA VAL A 81 -2.19 13.39 3.12
C VAL A 81 -1.65 12.10 3.74
N ALA A 82 -2.04 10.94 3.19
CA ALA A 82 -1.55 9.64 3.65
C ALA A 82 -0.02 9.54 3.53
N TYR A 83 0.55 10.01 2.42
CA TYR A 83 1.99 10.04 2.24
C TYR A 83 2.72 10.92 3.25
N TYR A 84 2.17 12.09 3.58
CA TYR A 84 2.73 12.94 4.64
C TYR A 84 2.73 12.22 6.00
N GLN A 85 1.63 11.54 6.37
CA GLN A 85 1.56 10.77 7.62
C GLN A 85 2.56 9.60 7.63
N LEU A 86 2.73 8.90 6.51
CA LEU A 86 3.75 7.84 6.38
C LEU A 86 5.16 8.38 6.59
N LYS A 87 5.48 9.58 6.08
CA LYS A 87 6.80 10.18 6.30
C LYS A 87 7.05 10.49 7.77
N GLU A 88 6.07 11.03 8.48
CA GLU A 88 6.20 11.28 9.92
C GLU A 88 6.34 9.97 10.69
N LYS A 89 5.50 8.96 10.40
CA LYS A 89 5.62 7.64 11.03
C LYS A 89 6.99 7.00 10.80
N ILE A 90 7.55 7.07 9.59
CA ILE A 90 8.87 6.53 9.29
C ILE A 90 9.96 7.27 10.08
N LYS A 91 9.84 8.60 10.29
CA LYS A 91 10.79 9.34 11.14
C LYS A 91 10.72 8.87 12.58
N GLU A 92 9.51 8.68 13.13
CA GLU A 92 9.30 8.15 14.48
C GLU A 92 9.95 6.78 14.64
N LEU A 93 9.68 5.85 13.71
CA LEU A 93 10.20 4.48 13.76
C LEU A 93 11.73 4.39 13.59
N LYS A 94 12.35 5.36 12.90
CA LYS A 94 13.81 5.45 12.73
C LYS A 94 14.53 6.08 13.91
N ASN A 95 13.82 6.82 14.75
CA ASN A 95 14.36 7.42 15.97
C ASN A 95 14.26 6.48 17.17
N ILE A 96 14.07 5.18 16.92
CA ILE A 96 14.13 4.08 17.88
C ILE A 96 15.54 3.48 17.85
#